data_AF-A0AA38Q792-F1
#
_entry.id   AF-A0AA38Q792-F1
#
_cell.length_a   1.000
_cell.length_b   1.000
_cell.length_c   1.000
_cell.angle_alpha   90.00
_cell.angle_beta   90.00
_cell.angle_gamma   90.00
#
_symmetry.space_group_name_H-M   'P 1'
#
loop_
_entity.id
_entity.type
_entity.pdbx_description
1 polymer ?
#
loop_
_entity_poly.entity_id
_entity_poly.type
_entity_poly.pdbx_seq_one_letter_code
_entity_poly.pdbx_strand_id
1 'polypeptide(L)'
;QHDLTHCTPTPADIHCFARLRFELTEIFANEAERRAALIDILQEENIIPPDADLNPSAVCPYTTDEDLRTTALGCYGDFLYFLKVIRNEICTGNAEPYMEAIHYWWAHVRDQIEKQKPEVRDRLNYPAILLVHPGSHFSVAVAAFTDVMNVETLATIPLHVHSTNVSEVLAGERFIYALRTTLQRLHDFYGAANNLPPRQIEYPFRNYIVQNEAKLAFEYIRQVPDKRVFHASLEDGTPLFVKFSRRYGEVTHHAAHDAGLAPRLLSVENVHGWYVVAMEDLSKDYVTLAEISDDSYFSLLPEVHEAVCKLHALGHVHGDIRPINILVKKPDVEPAKPRIVFVDWDWSGESGKVCYPHSMNPEIKRSESAFAGAEIKPSHDLDMVSFCYNRDQLVL
;
A
#
# COMPACT_ATOMS: atom_id res chain seq x y z
N GLN A 1 4.70 4.06 13.01
CA GLN A 1 4.44 5.03 14.09
C GLN A 1 3.24 5.94 13.80
N HIS A 2 2.76 6.07 12.56
CA HIS A 2 1.58 6.89 12.20
C HIS A 2 0.41 6.03 11.73
N ASP A 3 0.12 5.00 12.51
CA ASP A 3 -1.04 4.14 12.28
C ASP A 3 -2.14 4.62 13.21
N LEU A 4 -3.31 4.96 12.65
CA LEU A 4 -4.50 5.35 13.40
C LEU A 4 -4.99 4.28 14.37
N THR A 5 -4.39 3.09 14.38
CA THR A 5 -4.69 2.01 15.33
C THR A 5 -3.64 1.88 16.44
N HIS A 6 -2.44 2.46 16.28
CA HIS A 6 -1.29 2.18 17.16
C HIS A 6 -0.50 3.42 17.62
N CYS A 7 -0.78 4.62 17.10
CA CYS A 7 -0.16 5.83 17.65
C CYS A 7 -0.70 6.16 19.06
N THR A 8 0.11 6.85 19.87
CA THR A 8 -0.23 7.25 21.23
C THR A 8 -0.49 8.76 21.27
N PRO A 9 -1.76 9.20 21.41
CA PRO A 9 -2.10 10.61 21.49
C PRO A 9 -1.46 11.27 22.72
N THR A 10 -1.06 12.53 22.57
CA THR A 10 -0.63 13.38 23.69
C THR A 10 -1.86 13.99 24.40
N PRO A 11 -1.72 14.52 25.62
CA PRO A 11 -2.80 15.26 26.28
C PRO A 11 -3.36 16.41 25.43
N ALA A 12 -2.53 17.06 24.62
CA ALA A 12 -2.95 18.12 23.71
C ALA A 12 -3.79 17.59 22.54
N ASP A 13 -3.49 16.39 22.02
CA ASP A 13 -4.31 15.76 20.97
C ASP A 13 -5.69 15.36 21.51
N ILE A 14 -5.72 14.83 22.74
CA ILE A 14 -6.96 14.45 23.44
C ILE A 14 -7.82 15.69 23.68
N HIS A 15 -7.22 16.77 24.18
CA HIS A 15 -7.90 18.04 24.40
C HIS A 15 -8.48 18.61 23.09
N CYS A 16 -7.67 18.68 22.04
CA CYS A 16 -8.08 19.16 20.73
C CYS A 16 -9.26 18.34 20.17
N PHE A 17 -9.20 17.00 20.24
CA PHE A 17 -10.30 16.17 19.76
C PHE A 17 -11.58 16.35 20.59
N ALA A 18 -11.47 16.48 21.92
CA ALA A 18 -12.62 16.79 22.78
C ALA A 18 -13.26 18.13 22.40
N ARG A 19 -12.44 19.15 22.10
CA ARG A 19 -12.90 20.47 21.66
C ARG A 19 -13.59 20.43 20.30
N LEU A 20 -13.01 19.73 19.32
CA LEU A 20 -13.66 19.50 18.01
C LEU A 20 -15.03 18.85 18.16
N ARG A 21 -15.16 17.86 19.05
CA ARG A 21 -16.45 17.22 19.33
C ARG A 21 -17.44 18.17 20.00
N PHE A 22 -16.98 19.01 20.92
CA PHE A 22 -17.84 19.93 21.64
C PHE A 22 -18.37 21.04 20.72
N GLU A 23 -17.49 21.70 19.96
CA GLU A 23 -17.84 22.90 19.19
C GLU A 23 -18.41 22.56 17.80
N LEU A 24 -17.86 21.57 17.08
CA LEU A 24 -18.30 21.28 15.70
C LEU A 24 -19.52 20.37 15.60
N THR A 25 -20.08 19.95 16.74
CA THR A 25 -21.39 19.28 16.80
C THR A 25 -22.54 20.24 17.11
N GLU A 26 -22.25 21.53 17.32
CA GLU A 26 -23.28 22.56 17.45
C GLU A 26 -24.05 22.79 16.12
N ILE A 27 -25.19 23.47 16.24
CA ILE A 27 -26.01 23.87 15.09
C ILE A 27 -25.50 25.21 14.59
N PHE A 28 -24.88 25.21 13.42
CA PHE A 28 -24.40 26.42 12.75
C PHE A 28 -25.48 26.99 11.81
N ALA A 29 -25.58 28.33 11.73
CA ALA A 29 -26.55 28.97 10.86
C ALA A 29 -26.15 28.86 9.38
N ASN A 30 -24.86 28.75 9.09
CA ASN A 30 -24.29 28.61 7.75
C ASN A 30 -22.92 27.93 7.78
N GLU A 31 -22.40 27.62 6.59
CA GLU A 31 -21.14 26.89 6.41
C GLU A 31 -19.91 27.72 6.84
N ALA A 32 -19.99 29.04 6.71
CA ALA A 32 -18.88 29.93 7.05
C ALA A 32 -18.61 29.96 8.56
N GLU A 33 -19.66 29.90 9.39
CA GLU A 33 -19.51 29.82 10.85
C GLU A 33 -18.89 28.49 11.30
N ARG A 34 -19.37 27.36 10.77
CA ARG A 34 -18.80 26.03 11.05
C ARG A 34 -17.32 25.98 10.65
N ARG A 35 -17.03 26.54 9.48
CA ARG A 35 -15.67 26.66 8.96
C ARG A 35 -14.79 27.48 9.88
N ALA A 36 -15.24 28.66 10.31
CA ALA A 36 -14.48 29.53 11.22
C ALA A 36 -14.16 28.80 12.53
N ALA A 37 -15.13 28.14 13.15
CA ALA A 37 -14.92 27.36 14.37
C ALA A 37 -13.84 26.27 14.19
N LEU A 38 -13.86 25.54 13.07
CA LEU A 38 -12.83 24.54 12.80
C LEU A 38 -11.44 25.18 12.64
N ILE A 39 -11.33 26.32 11.95
CA ILE A 39 -10.04 27.03 11.79
C ILE A 39 -9.50 27.43 13.16
N ASP A 40 -10.34 28.07 13.97
CA ASP A 40 -9.96 28.58 15.29
C ASP A 40 -9.41 27.45 16.17
N ILE A 41 -10.08 26.30 16.18
CA ILE A 41 -9.62 25.11 16.93
C ILE A 41 -8.27 24.61 16.39
N LEU A 42 -8.12 24.47 15.07
CA LEU A 42 -6.87 23.95 14.49
C LEU A 42 -5.69 24.89 14.72
N GLN A 43 -5.91 26.21 14.71
CA GLN A 43 -4.88 27.23 15.00
C GLN A 43 -4.51 27.26 16.47
N GLU A 44 -5.49 27.39 17.36
CA GLU A 44 -5.26 27.51 18.81
C GLU A 44 -4.63 26.24 19.41
N GLU A 45 -5.00 25.07 18.89
CA GLU A 45 -4.44 23.78 19.31
C GLU A 45 -3.13 23.43 18.58
N ASN A 46 -2.58 24.35 17.77
CA ASN A 46 -1.34 24.18 17.00
C ASN A 46 -1.34 22.87 16.18
N ILE A 47 -2.47 22.55 15.53
CA ILE A 47 -2.54 21.44 14.57
C ILE A 47 -1.94 21.88 13.23
N ILE A 48 -2.22 23.11 12.84
CA ILE A 48 -1.67 23.76 11.66
C ILE A 48 -0.63 24.81 12.07
N PRO A 49 0.32 25.19 11.19
CA PRO A 49 1.29 26.23 11.51
C PRO A 49 0.61 27.57 11.82
N PRO A 50 1.09 28.35 12.82
CA PRO A 50 0.48 29.64 13.18
C PRO A 50 0.49 30.67 12.05
N ASP A 51 1.49 30.61 11.16
CA ASP A 51 1.65 31.52 10.02
C ASP A 51 0.97 31.01 8.74
N ALA A 52 0.19 29.93 8.84
CA ALA A 52 -0.48 29.36 7.68
C ALA A 52 -1.65 30.23 7.21
N ASP A 53 -1.61 30.63 5.94
CA ASP A 53 -2.72 31.31 5.28
C ASP A 53 -3.82 30.30 4.90
N LEU A 54 -4.84 30.17 5.76
CA LEU A 54 -6.02 29.32 5.54
C LEU A 54 -7.18 30.05 4.85
N ASN A 55 -6.91 31.11 4.10
CA ASN A 55 -7.96 31.77 3.33
C ASN A 55 -8.39 30.92 2.11
N PRO A 56 -9.63 31.10 1.60
CA PRO A 56 -9.99 30.54 0.31
C PRO A 56 -8.98 30.97 -0.73
N SER A 57 -8.38 30.01 -1.41
CA SER A 57 -7.27 30.28 -2.32
C SER A 57 -7.55 29.70 -3.70
N ALA A 58 -6.99 30.35 -4.72
CA ALA A 58 -7.08 29.81 -6.07
C ALA A 58 -6.12 28.63 -6.22
N VAL A 59 -6.66 27.45 -6.55
CA VAL A 59 -5.91 26.30 -7.06
C VAL A 59 -6.18 26.21 -8.56
N CYS A 60 -5.30 26.81 -9.35
CA CYS A 60 -5.43 26.86 -10.82
C CYS A 60 -6.79 27.52 -11.21
N PRO A 61 -7.72 26.92 -12.00
CA PRO A 61 -8.99 27.58 -12.30
C PRO A 61 -10.03 27.45 -11.17
N TYR A 62 -9.70 26.76 -10.08
CA TYR A 62 -10.62 26.45 -9.00
C TYR A 62 -10.36 27.33 -7.77
N THR A 63 -11.38 27.48 -6.93
CA THR A 63 -11.26 28.13 -5.62
C THR A 63 -11.54 27.07 -4.57
N THR A 64 -10.56 26.79 -3.72
CA THR A 64 -10.71 25.87 -2.59
C THR A 64 -11.42 26.57 -1.45
N ASP A 65 -12.01 25.79 -0.54
CA ASP A 65 -12.44 26.36 0.73
C ASP A 65 -11.19 26.81 1.49
N GLU A 66 -10.21 25.91 1.69
CA GLU A 66 -8.90 26.19 2.27
C GLU A 66 -7.84 25.15 1.88
N ASP A 67 -6.58 25.53 1.97
CA ASP A 67 -5.44 24.64 1.80
C ASP A 67 -4.20 25.18 2.52
N LEU A 68 -3.26 24.28 2.82
CA LEU A 68 -1.93 24.65 3.27
C LEU A 68 -0.93 24.43 2.15
N ARG A 69 -0.10 25.44 1.93
CA ARG A 69 1.02 25.39 1.00
C ARG A 69 2.33 25.75 1.66
N THR A 70 3.43 25.33 1.04
CA THR A 70 4.76 25.77 1.43
C THR A 70 5.62 26.03 0.21
N THR A 71 6.43 27.09 0.25
CA THR A 71 7.35 27.43 -0.84
C THR A 71 8.70 26.76 -0.58
N ALA A 72 9.27 26.12 -1.59
CA ALA A 72 10.65 25.65 -1.53
C ALA A 72 11.57 26.57 -2.33
N LEU A 73 12.68 27.00 -1.73
CA LEU A 73 13.61 27.92 -2.38
C LEU A 73 14.19 27.28 -3.66
N GLY A 74 14.02 27.97 -4.79
CA GLY A 74 14.49 27.51 -6.09
C GLY A 74 13.50 26.61 -6.86
N CYS A 75 12.30 26.39 -6.30
CA CYS A 75 11.17 25.73 -6.95
C CYS A 75 10.14 26.73 -7.48
N TYR A 76 9.25 26.27 -8.36
CA TYR A 76 8.18 27.09 -8.94
C TYR A 76 6.92 26.99 -8.08
N GLY A 77 6.41 28.14 -7.63
CA GLY A 77 5.17 28.23 -6.87
C GLY A 77 5.26 27.55 -5.49
N ASP A 78 4.08 27.40 -4.86
CA ASP A 78 3.96 26.78 -3.55
C ASP A 78 3.45 25.35 -3.70
N PHE A 79 3.97 24.42 -2.90
CA PHE A 79 3.51 23.04 -2.86
C PHE A 79 2.33 22.87 -1.92
N LEU A 80 1.21 22.37 -2.44
CA LEU A 80 0.03 22.03 -1.65
C LEU A 80 0.24 20.68 -0.94
N TYR A 81 0.06 20.67 0.38
CA TYR A 81 0.26 19.47 1.21
C TYR A 81 -0.93 19.13 2.11
N PHE A 82 -1.87 20.04 2.25
CA PHE A 82 -3.14 19.82 2.92
C PHE A 82 -4.22 20.58 2.18
N LEU A 83 -5.35 19.93 1.94
CA LEU A 83 -6.51 20.53 1.31
C LEU A 83 -7.74 20.20 2.13
N LYS A 84 -8.54 21.22 2.41
CA LYS A 84 -9.77 21.11 3.19
C LYS A 84 -10.97 21.45 2.30
N VAL A 85 -11.96 20.57 2.31
CA VAL A 85 -13.28 20.84 1.72
C VAL A 85 -14.33 20.68 2.82
N ILE A 86 -15.05 21.76 3.13
CA ILE A 86 -16.07 21.79 4.17
C ILE A 86 -17.42 21.85 3.49
N ARG A 87 -18.41 21.09 3.97
CA ARG A 87 -19.80 21.26 3.55
C ARG A 87 -20.74 21.15 4.74
N ASN A 88 -21.86 21.87 4.68
CA ASN A 88 -22.92 21.73 5.68
C ASN A 88 -23.42 20.29 5.83
N GLU A 89 -23.70 19.62 4.71
CA GLU A 89 -24.02 18.19 4.68
C GLU A 89 -23.49 17.54 3.38
N ILE A 90 -23.59 16.22 3.30
CA ILE A 90 -23.29 15.49 2.07
C ILE A 90 -24.29 15.93 0.98
N CYS A 91 -23.80 16.20 -0.23
CA CYS A 91 -24.61 16.62 -1.39
C CYS A 91 -25.27 18.01 -1.32
N THR A 92 -24.85 18.92 -0.44
CA THR A 92 -25.36 20.31 -0.43
C THR A 92 -24.70 21.22 -1.47
N GLY A 93 -23.63 20.77 -2.11
CA GLY A 93 -22.90 21.48 -3.17
C GLY A 93 -23.17 20.93 -4.58
N ASN A 94 -22.50 21.52 -5.58
CA ASN A 94 -22.58 21.08 -6.99
C ASN A 94 -21.75 19.82 -7.28
N ALA A 95 -20.92 19.39 -6.33
CA ALA A 95 -20.07 18.23 -6.43
C ALA A 95 -20.01 17.50 -5.09
N GLU A 96 -19.67 16.21 -5.15
CA GLU A 96 -19.36 15.43 -3.96
C GLU A 96 -17.99 15.90 -3.40
N PRO A 97 -17.88 16.24 -2.10
CA PRO A 97 -16.70 16.90 -1.54
C PRO A 97 -15.38 16.13 -1.66
N TYR A 98 -15.43 14.80 -1.60
CA TYR A 98 -14.23 13.97 -1.75
C TYR A 98 -13.72 14.01 -3.19
N MET A 99 -14.59 13.89 -4.19
CA MET A 99 -14.23 14.05 -5.59
C MET A 99 -13.73 15.46 -5.88
N GLU A 100 -14.36 16.48 -5.31
CA GLU A 100 -13.93 17.87 -5.44
C GLU A 100 -12.50 18.08 -4.91
N ALA A 101 -12.18 17.53 -3.73
CA ALA A 101 -10.84 17.59 -3.14
C ALA A 101 -9.78 16.95 -4.05
N ILE A 102 -10.11 15.81 -4.66
CA ILE A 102 -9.24 15.12 -5.62
C ILE A 102 -8.98 15.99 -6.85
N HIS A 103 -10.00 16.66 -7.39
CA HIS A 103 -9.84 17.52 -8.55
C HIS A 103 -8.95 18.73 -8.26
N TYR A 104 -9.08 19.33 -7.07
CA TYR A 104 -8.22 20.46 -6.66
C TYR A 104 -6.76 20.03 -6.53
N TRP A 105 -6.51 18.95 -5.81
CA TRP A 105 -5.17 18.39 -5.71
C TRP A 105 -4.60 18.04 -7.09
N TRP A 106 -5.39 17.40 -7.97
CA TRP A 106 -4.93 17.02 -9.30
C TRP A 106 -4.62 18.23 -10.20
N ALA A 107 -5.45 19.28 -10.14
CA ALA A 107 -5.21 20.52 -10.86
C ALA A 107 -3.91 21.20 -10.42
N HIS A 108 -3.61 21.15 -9.11
CA HIS A 108 -2.34 21.61 -8.57
C HIS A 108 -1.16 20.79 -9.10
N VAL A 109 -1.24 19.46 -9.01
CA VAL A 109 -0.19 18.55 -9.47
C VAL A 109 0.14 18.76 -10.94
N ARG A 110 -0.88 18.93 -11.80
CA ARG A 110 -0.67 19.21 -13.22
C ARG A 110 0.11 20.50 -13.47
N ASP A 111 -0.26 21.58 -12.79
CA ASP A 111 0.43 22.87 -12.92
C ASP A 111 1.90 22.78 -12.48
N GLN A 112 2.14 22.06 -11.37
CA GLN A 112 3.49 21.78 -10.88
C GLN A 112 4.29 20.93 -11.85
N ILE A 113 3.75 19.84 -12.39
CA ILE A 113 4.43 18.97 -13.35
C ILE A 113 4.83 19.73 -14.63
N GLU A 114 3.96 20.62 -15.12
CA GLU A 114 4.20 21.40 -16.34
C GLU A 114 5.29 22.45 -16.16
N LYS A 115 5.44 23.02 -14.96
CA LYS A 115 6.29 24.21 -14.71
C LYS A 115 7.52 23.95 -13.86
N GLN A 116 7.54 22.86 -13.09
CA GLN A 116 8.64 22.51 -12.21
C GLN A 116 9.83 21.96 -13.00
N LYS A 117 11.04 22.23 -12.51
CA LYS A 117 12.27 21.71 -13.11
C LYS A 117 12.31 20.17 -13.01
N PRO A 118 12.85 19.46 -14.02
CA PRO A 118 12.94 17.99 -14.01
C PRO A 118 13.58 17.42 -12.75
N GLU A 119 14.63 18.07 -12.22
CA GLU A 119 15.37 17.58 -11.06
C GLU A 119 14.53 17.54 -9.77
N VAL A 120 13.46 18.33 -9.71
CA VAL A 120 12.52 18.35 -8.59
C VAL A 120 11.28 17.53 -8.93
N ARG A 121 10.73 17.72 -10.12
CA ARG A 121 9.54 17.01 -10.61
C ARG A 121 9.73 15.49 -10.54
N ASP A 122 10.89 15.00 -10.98
CA ASP A 122 11.16 13.56 -11.09
C ASP A 122 11.51 12.93 -9.72
N ARG A 123 11.52 13.72 -8.63
CA ARG A 123 11.80 13.27 -7.25
C ARG A 123 10.60 13.45 -6.31
N LEU A 124 9.51 14.03 -6.79
CA LEU A 124 8.30 14.33 -6.03
C LEU A 124 7.12 13.45 -6.46
N ASN A 125 6.41 12.93 -5.48
CA ASN A 125 5.14 12.22 -5.64
C ASN A 125 3.94 13.04 -5.14
N TYR A 126 4.12 14.36 -4.98
CA TYR A 126 3.11 15.33 -4.53
C TYR A 126 2.14 14.83 -3.43
N PRO A 127 2.65 14.29 -2.31
CA PRO A 127 1.80 13.79 -1.25
C PRO A 127 0.97 14.92 -0.61
N ALA A 128 -0.32 14.69 -0.42
CA ALA A 128 -1.20 15.64 0.25
C ALA A 128 -2.23 14.92 1.13
N ILE A 129 -2.61 15.56 2.24
CA ILE A 129 -3.76 15.15 3.04
C ILE A 129 -5.00 15.86 2.50
N LEU A 130 -6.05 15.10 2.20
CA LEU A 130 -7.35 15.62 1.82
C LEU A 130 -8.29 15.44 3.02
N LEU A 131 -8.61 16.54 3.71
CA LEU A 131 -9.56 16.56 4.82
C LEU A 131 -10.92 17.05 4.33
N VAL A 132 -11.91 16.19 4.40
CA VAL A 132 -13.26 16.47 3.97
C VAL A 132 -14.17 16.52 5.20
N HIS A 133 -14.88 17.61 5.42
CA HIS A 133 -15.71 17.82 6.61
C HIS A 133 -17.18 18.06 6.25
N PRO A 134 -17.97 17.00 5.99
CA PRO A 134 -19.41 17.11 5.79
C PRO A 134 -20.14 16.98 7.14
N GLY A 135 -20.84 18.04 7.55
CA GLY A 135 -21.62 18.04 8.79
C GLY A 135 -20.76 17.70 10.01
N SER A 136 -21.13 16.67 10.76
CA SER A 136 -20.43 16.23 11.99
C SER A 136 -19.43 15.09 11.80
N HIS A 137 -18.88 14.94 10.58
CA HIS A 137 -17.91 13.91 10.25
C HIS A 137 -16.64 14.51 9.65
N PHE A 138 -15.50 13.91 9.90
CA PHE A 138 -14.32 14.05 9.05
C PHE A 138 -14.17 12.81 8.19
N SER A 139 -13.88 12.98 6.91
CA SER A 139 -13.32 11.96 6.04
C SER A 139 -11.90 12.40 5.69
N VAL A 140 -10.95 11.49 5.87
CA VAL A 140 -9.52 11.77 5.74
C VAL A 140 -8.98 10.86 4.66
N ALA A 141 -8.40 11.45 3.63
CA ALA A 141 -7.71 10.72 2.60
C ALA A 141 -6.29 11.25 2.41
N VAL A 142 -5.45 10.42 1.79
CA VAL A 142 -4.11 10.80 1.38
C VAL A 142 -4.00 10.59 -0.12
N ALA A 143 -3.46 11.60 -0.80
CA ALA A 143 -3.19 11.58 -2.22
C ALA A 143 -1.67 11.52 -2.46
N ALA A 144 -1.25 10.80 -3.50
CA ALA A 144 0.09 10.82 -4.04
C ALA A 144 0.04 10.53 -5.55
N PHE A 145 0.96 11.11 -6.29
CA PHE A 145 1.09 10.94 -7.73
C PHE A 145 2.33 10.11 -8.06
N THR A 146 2.12 8.99 -8.76
CA THR A 146 3.18 8.16 -9.34
C THR A 146 3.09 8.30 -10.88
N ASP A 147 3.04 7.18 -11.60
CA ASP A 147 2.52 7.08 -12.97
C ASP A 147 0.99 7.27 -13.06
N VAL A 148 0.29 7.00 -11.95
CA VAL A 148 -1.16 7.21 -11.81
C VAL A 148 -1.48 8.01 -10.54
N MET A 149 -2.69 8.55 -10.50
CA MET A 149 -3.24 9.18 -9.30
C MET A 149 -3.61 8.10 -8.27
N ASN A 150 -3.00 8.16 -7.09
CA ASN A 150 -3.35 7.31 -5.96
C ASN A 150 -4.00 8.18 -4.88
N VAL A 151 -5.27 7.92 -4.59
CA VAL A 151 -5.98 8.57 -3.48
C VAL A 151 -6.70 7.49 -2.68
N GLU A 152 -6.42 7.41 -1.39
CA GLU A 152 -6.99 6.41 -0.49
C GLU A 152 -7.63 7.10 0.72
N THR A 153 -8.88 6.75 1.00
CA THR A 153 -9.56 7.16 2.24
C THR A 153 -9.03 6.32 3.39
N LEU A 154 -8.41 6.97 4.38
CA LEU A 154 -7.79 6.31 5.53
C LEU A 154 -8.75 6.14 6.70
N ALA A 155 -9.64 7.11 6.93
CA ALA A 155 -10.59 7.05 8.04
C ALA A 155 -11.77 8.00 7.85
N THR A 156 -12.88 7.64 8.49
CA THR A 156 -14.01 8.54 8.75
C THR A 156 -14.16 8.68 10.26
N ILE A 157 -14.06 9.91 10.77
CA ILE A 157 -14.11 10.22 12.21
C ILE A 157 -15.44 10.90 12.54
N PRO A 158 -16.35 10.24 13.28
CA PRO A 158 -17.61 10.84 13.72
C PRO A 158 -17.40 11.72 14.95
N LEU A 159 -17.79 13.00 14.89
CA LEU A 159 -17.65 13.92 16.01
C LEU A 159 -18.77 13.75 17.05
N HIS A 160 -19.96 13.38 16.61
CA HIS A 160 -21.14 13.19 17.45
C HIS A 160 -21.18 11.81 18.15
N VAL A 161 -20.08 11.06 18.12
CA VAL A 161 -20.02 9.72 18.71
C VAL A 161 -20.31 9.75 20.21
N HIS A 162 -21.09 8.78 20.72
CA HIS A 162 -21.38 8.69 22.15
C HIS A 162 -20.11 8.34 22.94
N SER A 163 -19.93 8.92 24.13
CA SER A 163 -18.71 8.75 24.95
C SER A 163 -18.44 7.30 25.39
N THR A 164 -19.45 6.44 25.39
CA THR A 164 -19.29 5.01 25.68
C THR A 164 -18.69 4.22 24.53
N ASN A 165 -18.66 4.76 23.31
CA ASN A 165 -17.96 4.16 22.18
C ASN A 165 -16.48 4.57 22.22
N VAL A 166 -15.75 3.94 23.13
CA VAL A 166 -14.35 4.25 23.42
C VAL A 166 -13.45 4.04 22.19
N SER A 167 -13.73 3.06 21.33
CA SER A 167 -12.91 2.79 20.14
C SER A 167 -12.90 3.95 19.16
N GLU A 168 -14.06 4.56 18.91
CA GLU A 168 -14.20 5.70 17.99
C GLU A 168 -13.60 6.97 18.60
N VAL A 169 -13.80 7.19 19.91
CA VAL A 169 -13.17 8.33 20.60
C VAL A 169 -11.65 8.25 20.49
N LEU A 170 -11.07 7.08 20.79
CA LEU A 170 -9.64 6.87 20.65
C LEU A 170 -9.16 6.98 19.20
N ALA A 171 -9.97 6.58 18.21
CA ALA A 171 -9.63 6.74 16.79
C ALA A 171 -9.52 8.22 16.40
N GLY A 172 -10.43 9.06 16.90
CA GLY A 172 -10.37 10.51 16.70
C GLY A 172 -9.17 11.19 17.37
N GLU A 173 -8.83 10.81 18.60
CA GLU A 173 -7.63 11.30 19.29
C GLU A 173 -6.34 10.94 18.52
N ARG A 174 -6.27 9.70 18.03
CA ARG A 174 -5.17 9.20 17.19
C ARG A 174 -5.10 9.91 15.84
N PHE A 175 -6.25 10.27 15.28
CA PHE A 175 -6.33 11.08 14.08
C PHE A 175 -5.70 12.46 14.27
N ILE A 176 -6.00 13.16 15.37
CA ILE A 176 -5.41 14.49 15.63
C ILE A 176 -3.89 14.40 15.77
N TYR A 177 -3.40 13.42 16.53
CA TYR A 177 -1.96 13.18 16.63
C TYR A 177 -1.30 12.93 15.27
N ALA A 178 -1.92 12.07 14.45
CA ALA A 178 -1.41 11.71 13.14
C ALA A 178 -1.43 12.91 12.18
N LEU A 179 -2.51 13.70 12.19
CA LEU A 179 -2.67 14.90 11.37
C LEU A 179 -1.57 15.91 11.70
N ARG A 180 -1.44 16.31 12.97
CA ARG A 180 -0.40 17.26 13.43
C ARG A 180 1.00 16.82 12.99
N THR A 181 1.34 15.56 13.27
CA THR A 181 2.68 15.02 12.97
C THR A 181 2.94 14.95 11.46
N THR A 182 1.92 14.60 10.67
CA THR A 182 2.06 14.44 9.22
C THR A 182 2.15 15.79 8.52
N LEU A 183 1.37 16.79 8.95
CA LEU A 183 1.43 18.15 8.41
C LEU A 183 2.82 18.76 8.56
N GLN A 184 3.43 18.65 9.76
CA GLN A 184 4.80 19.12 9.97
C GLN A 184 5.80 18.40 9.06
N ARG A 185 5.70 17.07 8.94
CA ARG A 185 6.61 16.29 8.09
C ARG A 185 6.45 16.59 6.61
N LEU A 186 5.23 16.84 6.14
CA LEU A 186 4.97 17.24 4.77
C LEU A 186 5.51 18.64 4.48
N HIS A 187 5.34 19.57 5.42
CA HIS A 187 5.94 20.90 5.33
C HIS A 187 7.47 20.82 5.19
N ASP A 188 8.13 20.06 6.06
CA ASP A 188 9.59 19.86 6.02
C ASP A 188 10.02 19.16 4.72
N PHE A 189 9.27 18.15 4.28
CA PHE A 189 9.52 17.42 3.03
C PHE A 189 9.52 18.34 1.81
N TYR A 190 8.49 19.19 1.67
CA TYR A 190 8.41 20.13 0.57
C TYR A 190 9.42 21.27 0.71
N GLY A 191 9.73 21.73 1.92
CA GLY A 191 10.83 22.69 2.15
C GLY A 191 12.18 22.18 1.63
N ALA A 192 12.38 20.87 1.62
CA ALA A 192 13.56 20.20 1.09
C ALA A 192 13.43 19.77 -0.39
N ALA A 193 12.34 20.11 -1.10
CA ALA A 193 12.02 19.59 -2.44
C ALA A 193 13.18 19.75 -3.46
N ASN A 194 13.91 20.86 -3.41
CA ASN A 194 15.02 21.14 -4.32
C ASN A 194 16.29 20.29 -4.05
N ASN A 195 16.37 19.68 -2.87
CA ASN A 195 17.52 18.90 -2.40
C ASN A 195 17.15 17.44 -2.10
N LEU A 196 16.00 16.95 -2.59
CA LEU A 196 15.62 15.56 -2.41
C LEU A 196 16.67 14.63 -3.05
N PRO A 197 17.00 13.50 -2.41
CA PRO A 197 17.88 12.51 -3.01
C PRO A 197 17.27 11.95 -4.30
N PRO A 198 18.07 11.33 -5.19
CA PRO A 198 17.55 10.53 -6.29
C PRO A 198 16.54 9.49 -5.77
N ARG A 199 15.40 9.38 -6.45
CA ARG A 199 14.29 8.50 -6.09
C ARG A 199 13.67 7.96 -7.36
N GLN A 200 13.08 6.77 -7.28
CA GLN A 200 12.27 6.21 -8.35
C GLN A 200 10.81 6.32 -7.91
N ILE A 201 10.20 7.48 -8.19
CA ILE A 201 8.87 7.86 -7.68
C ILE A 201 7.74 6.98 -8.19
N GLU A 202 7.99 6.26 -9.29
CA GLU A 202 7.11 5.28 -9.90
C GLU A 202 7.09 3.92 -9.17
N TYR A 203 8.01 3.70 -8.24
CA TYR A 203 8.10 2.47 -7.45
C TYR A 203 7.83 2.72 -5.95
N PRO A 204 7.57 1.65 -5.17
CA PRO A 204 7.43 1.77 -3.72
C PRO A 204 8.65 2.44 -3.07
N PHE A 205 8.43 3.17 -1.98
CA PHE A 205 9.47 3.98 -1.33
C PHE A 205 10.67 3.19 -0.78
N ARG A 206 10.57 1.87 -0.67
CA ARG A 206 11.56 1.01 -0.04
C ARG A 206 12.59 0.54 -1.08
N ASN A 207 13.82 0.99 -0.97
CA ASN A 207 14.91 0.72 -1.91
C ASN A 207 16.12 0.02 -1.27
N TYR A 208 15.90 -0.71 -0.18
CA TYR A 208 16.95 -1.49 0.49
C TYR A 208 16.39 -2.72 1.18
N ILE A 209 17.25 -3.71 1.39
CA ILE A 209 17.00 -4.89 2.20
C ILE A 209 17.90 -4.87 3.44
N VAL A 210 17.51 -5.60 4.48
CA VAL A 210 18.36 -5.81 5.66
C VAL A 210 18.89 -7.23 5.65
N GLN A 211 20.21 -7.38 5.56
CA GLN A 211 20.90 -8.67 5.64
C GLN A 211 22.02 -8.59 6.68
N ASN A 212 22.03 -9.51 7.64
CA ASN A 212 23.03 -9.54 8.72
C ASN A 212 23.18 -8.17 9.40
N GLU A 213 22.05 -7.50 9.67
CA GLU A 213 21.97 -6.14 10.24
C GLU A 213 22.51 -5.00 9.34
N ALA A 214 23.05 -5.32 8.16
CA ALA A 214 23.49 -4.34 7.17
C ALA A 214 22.34 -3.98 6.22
N LYS A 215 22.25 -2.68 5.87
CA LYS A 215 21.35 -2.20 4.81
C LYS A 215 22.05 -2.32 3.47
N LEU A 216 21.46 -3.08 2.56
CA LEU A 216 21.91 -3.21 1.18
C LEU A 216 20.91 -2.49 0.27
N ALA A 217 21.35 -1.42 -0.37
CA ALA A 217 20.50 -0.68 -1.30
C ALA A 217 20.29 -1.46 -2.60
N PHE A 218 19.15 -1.23 -3.24
CA PHE A 218 18.84 -1.72 -4.57
C PHE A 218 18.13 -0.65 -5.40
N GLU A 219 18.23 -0.80 -6.72
CA GLU A 219 17.46 -0.03 -7.68
C GLU A 219 16.41 -0.92 -8.35
N TYR A 220 15.20 -0.38 -8.49
CA TYR A 220 14.13 -1.03 -9.24
C TYR A 220 14.42 -0.96 -10.74
N ILE A 221 14.20 -2.06 -11.44
CA ILE A 221 14.36 -2.17 -12.89
C ILE A 221 13.01 -2.12 -13.59
N ARG A 222 12.06 -2.93 -13.10
CA ARG A 222 10.70 -3.02 -13.65
C ARG A 222 9.73 -3.69 -12.69
N GLN A 223 8.46 -3.34 -12.80
CA GLN A 223 7.37 -4.09 -12.16
C GLN A 223 7.02 -5.33 -12.99
N VAL A 224 6.69 -6.43 -12.33
CA VAL A 224 6.03 -7.57 -12.98
C VAL A 224 4.57 -7.16 -13.23
N PRO A 225 4.07 -7.21 -14.48
CA PRO A 225 2.75 -6.68 -14.83
C PRO A 225 1.65 -7.14 -13.87
N ASP A 226 0.83 -6.18 -13.43
CA ASP A 226 -0.32 -6.37 -12.54
C ASP A 226 -0.02 -7.03 -11.18
N LYS A 227 1.26 -7.08 -10.78
CA LYS A 227 1.71 -7.66 -9.51
C LYS A 227 2.45 -6.65 -8.66
N ARG A 228 2.37 -6.81 -7.35
CA ARG A 228 3.20 -6.09 -6.36
C ARG A 228 4.57 -6.75 -6.21
N VAL A 229 5.17 -7.11 -7.34
CA VAL A 229 6.46 -7.81 -7.45
C VAL A 229 7.30 -7.02 -8.43
N PHE A 230 8.54 -6.74 -8.04
CA PHE A 230 9.43 -5.85 -8.77
C PHE A 230 10.78 -6.52 -8.96
N HIS A 231 11.29 -6.48 -10.19
CA HIS A 231 12.66 -6.83 -10.48
C HIS A 231 13.56 -5.66 -10.09
N ALA A 232 14.63 -5.94 -9.37
CA ALA A 232 15.59 -4.96 -8.86
C ALA A 232 17.03 -5.49 -9.00
N SER A 233 18.00 -4.62 -8.77
CA SER A 233 19.42 -4.97 -8.66
C SER A 233 20.03 -4.36 -7.42
N LEU A 234 20.81 -5.14 -6.67
CA LEU A 234 21.72 -4.61 -5.65
C LEU A 234 22.80 -3.74 -6.31
N GLU A 235 23.49 -2.93 -5.50
CA GLU A 235 24.62 -2.09 -5.95
C GLU A 235 25.75 -2.88 -6.63
N ASP A 236 25.95 -4.15 -6.23
CA ASP A 236 26.95 -5.04 -6.83
C ASP A 236 26.51 -5.70 -8.14
N GLY A 237 25.30 -5.38 -8.63
CA GLY A 237 24.73 -5.93 -9.86
C GLY A 237 23.96 -7.25 -9.65
N THR A 238 23.82 -7.74 -8.42
CA THR A 238 23.06 -8.96 -8.14
C THR A 238 21.56 -8.72 -8.36
N PRO A 239 20.90 -9.46 -9.28
CA PRO A 239 19.47 -9.31 -9.51
C PRO A 239 18.66 -9.97 -8.40
N LEU A 240 17.51 -9.37 -8.09
CA LEU A 240 16.56 -9.86 -7.10
C LEU A 240 15.13 -9.51 -7.47
N PHE A 241 14.18 -10.23 -6.86
CA PHE A 241 12.79 -9.82 -6.80
C PHE A 241 12.44 -9.26 -5.43
N VAL A 242 11.70 -8.16 -5.43
CA VAL A 242 11.12 -7.54 -4.22
C VAL A 242 9.60 -7.60 -4.34
N LYS A 243 8.96 -8.26 -3.38
CA LYS A 243 7.50 -8.40 -3.29
C LYS A 243 6.94 -7.64 -2.10
N PHE A 244 5.79 -7.01 -2.30
CA PHE A 244 5.01 -6.37 -1.24
C PHE A 244 3.71 -7.15 -1.02
N SER A 245 3.50 -7.66 0.19
CA SER A 245 2.28 -8.36 0.56
C SER A 245 1.78 -8.01 1.96
N ARG A 246 0.50 -8.24 2.24
CA ARG A 246 -0.11 -8.05 3.57
C ARG A 246 0.06 -9.27 4.47
N ARG A 247 0.44 -10.41 3.91
CA ARG A 247 0.65 -11.68 4.59
C ARG A 247 1.72 -12.46 3.85
N TYR A 248 2.53 -13.21 4.59
CA TYR A 248 3.60 -13.99 3.97
C TYR A 248 3.95 -15.22 4.81
N GLY A 249 3.99 -16.40 4.18
CA GLY A 249 4.39 -17.64 4.83
C GLY A 249 5.92 -17.81 4.88
N GLU A 250 6.61 -16.93 5.61
CA GLU A 250 8.08 -16.92 5.71
C GLU A 250 8.66 -18.26 6.19
N VAL A 251 8.12 -18.83 7.26
CA VAL A 251 8.56 -20.14 7.81
C VAL A 251 8.41 -21.25 6.77
N THR A 252 7.27 -21.27 6.08
CA THR A 252 7.01 -22.25 5.01
C THR A 252 7.94 -22.06 3.83
N HIS A 253 8.23 -20.82 3.44
CA HIS A 253 9.15 -20.51 2.35
C HIS A 253 10.56 -21.02 2.70
N HIS A 254 11.07 -20.75 3.90
CA HIS A 254 12.37 -21.28 4.33
C HIS A 254 12.40 -22.81 4.30
N ALA A 255 11.40 -23.48 4.87
CA ALA A 255 11.31 -24.94 4.83
C ALA A 255 11.25 -25.50 3.40
N ALA A 256 10.52 -24.83 2.51
CA ALA A 256 10.45 -25.17 1.10
C ALA A 256 11.79 -24.95 0.38
N HIS A 257 12.51 -23.85 0.67
CA HIS A 257 13.83 -23.58 0.11
C HIS A 257 14.84 -24.66 0.49
N ASP A 258 14.89 -25.04 1.78
CA ASP A 258 15.77 -26.11 2.27
C ASP A 258 15.47 -27.46 1.60
N ALA A 259 14.23 -27.66 1.18
CA ALA A 259 13.79 -28.82 0.41
C ALA A 259 14.01 -28.68 -1.12
N GLY A 260 14.56 -27.57 -1.60
CA GLY A 260 14.77 -27.29 -3.02
C GLY A 260 13.49 -26.96 -3.80
N LEU A 261 12.46 -26.47 -3.11
CA LEU A 261 11.12 -26.18 -3.65
C LEU A 261 10.82 -24.69 -3.75
N ALA A 262 11.69 -23.80 -3.27
CA ALA A 262 11.48 -22.36 -3.29
C ALA A 262 12.78 -21.61 -3.61
N PRO A 263 12.72 -20.41 -4.20
CA PRO A 263 13.86 -19.51 -4.28
C PRO A 263 14.39 -19.19 -2.88
N ARG A 264 15.66 -18.80 -2.80
CA ARG A 264 16.24 -18.32 -1.55
C ARG A 264 15.67 -16.96 -1.18
N LEU A 265 15.19 -16.85 0.05
CA LEU A 265 14.88 -15.57 0.67
C LEU A 265 16.17 -14.81 0.99
N LEU A 266 16.20 -13.53 0.62
CA LEU A 266 17.27 -12.60 0.92
C LEU A 266 16.96 -11.80 2.18
N SER A 267 15.72 -11.33 2.33
CA SER A 267 15.24 -10.55 3.47
C SER A 267 13.72 -10.60 3.54
N VAL A 268 13.17 -10.63 4.74
CA VAL A 268 11.73 -10.48 5.00
C VAL A 268 11.55 -9.46 6.11
N GLU A 269 10.86 -8.36 5.81
CA GLU A 269 10.67 -7.27 6.76
C GLU A 269 9.20 -6.88 6.82
N ASN A 270 8.66 -6.64 8.02
CA ASN A 270 7.34 -6.04 8.17
C ASN A 270 7.46 -4.52 8.35
N VAL A 271 7.06 -3.78 7.32
CA VAL A 271 7.10 -2.32 7.28
C VAL A 271 5.68 -1.81 7.18
N HIS A 272 5.18 -1.16 8.24
CA HIS A 272 3.83 -0.57 8.27
C HIS A 272 2.70 -1.55 7.90
N GLY A 273 2.80 -2.80 8.39
CA GLY A 273 1.81 -3.84 8.11
C GLY A 273 1.94 -4.46 6.71
N TRP A 274 3.02 -4.18 5.99
CA TRP A 274 3.36 -4.83 4.73
C TRP A 274 4.65 -5.63 4.88
N TYR A 275 4.62 -6.87 4.43
CA TYR A 275 5.81 -7.65 4.18
C TYR A 275 6.52 -7.12 2.94
N VAL A 276 7.77 -6.73 3.10
CA VAL A 276 8.73 -6.49 2.03
C VAL A 276 9.62 -7.71 1.96
N VAL A 277 9.44 -8.50 0.91
CA VAL A 277 10.09 -9.79 0.72
C VAL A 277 11.06 -9.69 -0.43
N ALA A 278 12.35 -9.79 -0.15
CA ALA A 278 13.38 -9.89 -1.16
C ALA A 278 13.80 -11.36 -1.34
N MET A 279 13.89 -11.82 -2.58
CA MET A 279 14.29 -13.19 -2.93
C MET A 279 15.18 -13.19 -4.17
N GLU A 280 15.94 -14.26 -4.35
CA GLU A 280 16.81 -14.41 -5.52
C GLU A 280 16.03 -14.40 -6.85
N ASP A 281 16.67 -13.89 -7.89
CA ASP A 281 16.11 -13.94 -9.25
C ASP A 281 16.46 -15.26 -9.96
N LEU A 282 15.42 -16.04 -10.28
CA LEU A 282 15.54 -17.29 -11.04
C LEU A 282 15.18 -17.15 -12.53
N SER A 283 14.80 -15.95 -13.00
CA SER A 283 14.24 -15.70 -14.35
C SER A 283 15.17 -16.07 -15.50
N LYS A 284 16.48 -16.06 -15.26
CA LYS A 284 17.48 -16.53 -16.23
C LYS A 284 17.31 -18.02 -16.53
N ASP A 285 17.05 -18.82 -15.51
CA ASP A 285 17.13 -20.28 -15.56
C ASP A 285 15.76 -20.97 -15.58
N TYR A 286 14.70 -20.22 -15.27
CA TYR A 286 13.35 -20.76 -15.12
C TYR A 286 12.34 -19.98 -15.97
N VAL A 287 11.26 -20.66 -16.34
CA VAL A 287 10.01 -20.08 -16.88
C VAL A 287 8.85 -20.54 -16.02
N THR A 288 7.72 -19.86 -16.07
CA THR A 288 6.50 -20.36 -15.43
C THR A 288 5.94 -21.55 -16.22
N LEU A 289 5.29 -22.49 -15.53
CA LEU A 289 4.59 -23.60 -16.16
C LEU A 289 3.50 -23.09 -17.12
N ALA A 290 2.92 -21.91 -16.88
CA ALA A 290 1.97 -21.24 -17.76
C ALA A 290 2.55 -20.89 -19.14
N GLU A 291 3.85 -20.65 -19.25
CA GLU A 291 4.53 -20.25 -20.50
C GLU A 291 4.90 -21.45 -21.39
N ILE A 292 4.90 -22.67 -20.85
CA ILE A 292 5.22 -23.88 -21.61
C ILE A 292 4.01 -24.24 -22.46
N SER A 293 4.01 -24.00 -23.76
CA SER A 293 2.83 -24.26 -24.62
C SER A 293 2.76 -25.66 -25.22
N ASP A 294 3.88 -26.38 -25.26
CA ASP A 294 4.02 -27.68 -25.93
C ASP A 294 3.61 -28.88 -25.05
N ASP A 295 3.73 -30.09 -25.61
CA ASP A 295 3.35 -31.35 -24.97
C ASP A 295 4.16 -31.66 -23.69
N SER A 296 5.31 -31.00 -23.48
CA SER A 296 6.10 -31.17 -22.25
C SER A 296 5.39 -30.61 -21.02
N TYR A 297 4.38 -29.75 -21.19
CA TYR A 297 3.55 -29.25 -20.08
C TYR A 297 2.99 -30.40 -19.23
N PHE A 298 2.38 -31.40 -19.87
CA PHE A 298 1.72 -32.50 -19.16
C PHE A 298 2.71 -33.48 -18.54
N SER A 299 3.91 -33.62 -19.12
CA SER A 299 4.95 -34.50 -18.58
C SER A 299 5.58 -33.95 -17.30
N LEU A 300 5.44 -32.65 -17.02
CA LEU A 300 5.92 -32.00 -15.81
C LEU A 300 4.95 -32.12 -14.61
N LEU A 301 3.65 -32.35 -14.85
CA LEU A 301 2.65 -32.39 -13.79
C LEU A 301 2.87 -33.49 -12.73
N PRO A 302 3.39 -34.69 -13.07
CA PRO A 302 3.83 -35.66 -12.07
C PRO A 302 4.93 -35.11 -11.15
N GLU A 303 5.91 -34.39 -11.70
CA GLU A 303 6.98 -33.77 -10.91
C GLU A 303 6.42 -32.65 -10.00
N VAL A 304 5.43 -31.88 -10.49
CA VAL A 304 4.71 -30.88 -9.69
C VAL A 304 3.96 -31.54 -8.53
N HIS A 305 3.26 -32.64 -8.79
CA HIS A 305 2.57 -33.41 -7.76
C HIS A 305 3.54 -33.91 -6.69
N GLU A 306 4.67 -34.50 -7.09
CA GLU A 306 5.72 -34.95 -6.16
C GLU A 306 6.29 -33.80 -5.32
N ALA A 307 6.52 -32.63 -5.93
CA ALA A 307 6.97 -31.43 -5.24
C ALA A 307 5.95 -30.93 -4.20
N VAL A 308 4.66 -30.96 -4.52
CA VAL A 308 3.57 -30.63 -3.57
C VAL A 308 3.52 -31.65 -2.43
N CYS A 309 3.59 -32.95 -2.72
CA CYS A 309 3.64 -33.99 -1.68
C CYS A 309 4.86 -33.83 -0.76
N LYS A 310 6.01 -33.43 -1.32
CA LYS A 310 7.22 -33.14 -0.53
C LYS A 310 7.00 -31.96 0.41
N LEU A 311 6.34 -30.89 -0.04
CA LEU A 311 5.96 -29.77 0.84
C LEU A 311 5.01 -30.24 1.97
N HIS A 312 4.02 -31.07 1.65
CA HIS A 312 3.08 -31.61 2.63
C HIS A 312 3.76 -32.53 3.65
N ALA A 313 4.74 -33.32 3.23
CA ALA A 313 5.52 -34.18 4.11
C ALA A 313 6.34 -33.37 5.15
N LEU A 314 6.64 -32.11 4.86
CA LEU A 314 7.25 -31.16 5.81
C LEU A 314 6.22 -30.53 6.76
N GLY A 315 4.93 -30.84 6.61
CA GLY A 315 3.84 -30.28 7.42
C GLY A 315 3.29 -28.95 6.93
N HIS A 316 3.62 -28.53 5.71
CA HIS A 316 3.24 -27.24 5.16
C HIS A 316 2.25 -27.36 4.00
N VAL A 317 1.50 -26.28 3.73
CA VAL A 317 0.60 -26.13 2.57
C VAL A 317 0.92 -24.85 1.82
N HIS A 318 0.74 -24.83 0.50
CA HIS A 318 0.96 -23.64 -0.31
C HIS A 318 -0.31 -22.79 -0.43
N GLY A 319 -1.43 -23.42 -0.74
CA GLY A 319 -2.75 -22.81 -0.87
C GLY A 319 -3.04 -22.11 -2.20
N ASP A 320 -2.07 -21.94 -3.09
CA ASP A 320 -2.28 -21.24 -4.37
C ASP A 320 -1.46 -21.86 -5.52
N ILE A 321 -1.48 -23.19 -5.59
CA ILE A 321 -0.81 -23.92 -6.66
C ILE A 321 -1.50 -23.62 -7.99
N ARG A 322 -0.78 -22.93 -8.89
CA ARG A 322 -1.27 -22.54 -10.22
C ARG A 322 -0.10 -22.52 -11.20
N PRO A 323 -0.33 -22.69 -12.52
CA PRO A 323 0.76 -22.69 -13.50
C PRO A 323 1.65 -21.44 -13.45
N ILE A 324 1.09 -20.27 -13.11
CA ILE A 324 1.84 -19.01 -12.98
C ILE A 324 2.71 -18.95 -11.71
N ASN A 325 2.43 -19.78 -10.71
CA ASN A 325 3.15 -19.87 -9.43
C ASN A 325 4.13 -21.06 -9.40
N ILE A 326 4.27 -21.77 -10.52
CA ILE A 326 5.19 -22.91 -10.67
C ILE A 326 6.27 -22.50 -11.66
N LEU A 327 7.51 -22.45 -11.20
CA LEU A 327 8.69 -22.25 -12.01
C LEU A 327 9.27 -23.61 -12.44
N VAL A 328 9.55 -23.74 -13.73
CA VAL A 328 10.14 -24.90 -14.37
C VAL A 328 11.50 -24.54 -14.94
N LYS A 329 12.50 -25.36 -14.63
CA LYS A 329 13.87 -25.18 -15.12
C LYS A 329 13.92 -25.33 -16.65
N LYS A 330 14.58 -24.38 -17.33
CA LYS A 330 14.78 -24.43 -18.79
C LYS A 330 15.66 -25.63 -19.18
N PRO A 331 15.49 -26.22 -20.39
CA PRO A 331 16.22 -27.43 -20.80
C PRO A 331 17.74 -27.31 -20.84
N ASP A 332 18.25 -26.11 -21.06
CA ASP A 332 19.68 -25.76 -21.23
C ASP A 332 20.40 -25.43 -19.91
N VAL A 333 19.69 -25.46 -18.78
CA VAL A 333 20.23 -25.15 -17.45
C VAL A 333 20.80 -26.40 -16.78
N GLU A 334 21.82 -26.19 -15.96
CA GLU A 334 22.56 -27.22 -15.24
C GLU A 334 21.66 -28.27 -14.53
N PRO A 335 21.97 -29.58 -14.63
CA PRO A 335 21.18 -30.65 -14.02
C PRO A 335 21.01 -30.55 -12.50
N ALA A 336 21.98 -29.98 -11.79
CA ALA A 336 22.00 -29.90 -10.32
C ALA A 336 20.90 -29.02 -9.72
N LYS A 337 20.34 -28.07 -10.49
CA LYS A 337 19.25 -27.20 -10.02
C LYS A 337 17.91 -27.94 -9.99
N PRO A 338 17.02 -27.66 -9.01
CA PRO A 338 15.71 -28.32 -8.92
C PRO A 338 14.88 -28.06 -10.17
N ARG A 339 14.13 -29.06 -10.62
CA ARG A 339 13.33 -28.94 -11.85
C ARG A 339 12.06 -28.12 -11.65
N ILE A 340 11.42 -28.26 -10.48
CA ILE A 340 10.21 -27.55 -10.06
C ILE A 340 10.52 -26.69 -8.84
N VAL A 341 10.13 -25.42 -8.89
CA VAL A 341 10.23 -24.45 -7.80
C VAL A 341 8.90 -23.68 -7.70
N PHE A 342 8.38 -23.47 -6.51
CA PHE A 342 7.16 -22.70 -6.29
C PHE A 342 7.46 -21.26 -5.88
N VAL A 343 6.59 -20.35 -6.28
CA VAL A 343 6.59 -18.93 -5.91
C VAL A 343 5.20 -18.51 -5.43
N ASP A 344 5.10 -17.29 -4.89
CA ASP A 344 3.85 -16.76 -4.33
C ASP A 344 3.38 -17.44 -3.03
N TRP A 345 4.22 -17.34 -2.00
CA TRP A 345 4.01 -17.95 -0.69
C TRP A 345 3.05 -17.17 0.24
N ASP A 346 2.21 -16.27 -0.29
CA ASP A 346 1.40 -15.34 0.52
C ASP A 346 0.35 -16.05 1.38
N TRP A 347 -0.19 -17.15 0.87
CA TRP A 347 -1.25 -17.92 1.55
C TRP A 347 -0.68 -19.10 2.32
N SER A 348 0.58 -19.45 2.07
CA SER A 348 1.22 -20.64 2.60
C SER A 348 1.44 -20.58 4.12
N GLY A 349 1.59 -21.75 4.72
CA GLY A 349 1.72 -21.90 6.17
C GLY A 349 1.87 -23.35 6.59
N GLU A 350 2.00 -23.56 7.89
CA GLU A 350 1.84 -24.89 8.47
C GLU A 350 0.39 -25.36 8.31
N SER A 351 0.22 -26.63 7.93
CA SER A 351 -1.09 -27.27 7.78
C SER A 351 -1.90 -27.15 9.09
N GLY A 352 -3.17 -26.78 8.99
CA GLY A 352 -4.03 -26.55 10.15
C GLY A 352 -3.86 -25.19 10.86
N LYS A 353 -2.95 -24.32 10.39
CA LYS A 353 -2.71 -22.99 11.01
C LYS A 353 -3.00 -21.81 10.10
N VAL A 354 -3.29 -22.03 8.82
CA VAL A 354 -3.55 -20.95 7.86
C VAL A 354 -4.90 -21.09 7.18
N CYS A 355 -5.54 -19.94 6.96
CA CYS A 355 -6.80 -19.83 6.24
C CYS A 355 -6.64 -18.95 5.00
N TYR A 356 -7.54 -19.18 4.04
CA TYR A 356 -7.69 -18.36 2.85
C TYR A 356 -8.08 -16.92 3.19
N PRO A 357 -7.53 -15.93 2.48
CA PRO A 357 -7.91 -14.54 2.70
C PRO A 357 -9.38 -14.30 2.34
N HIS A 358 -10.03 -13.36 3.03
CA HIS A 358 -11.39 -12.94 2.69
C HIS A 358 -11.51 -12.31 1.31
N SER A 359 -10.41 -11.75 0.80
CA SER A 359 -10.30 -11.17 -0.55
C SER A 359 -9.99 -12.20 -1.65
N MET A 360 -10.16 -13.50 -1.37
CA MET A 360 -9.95 -14.55 -2.36
C MET A 360 -10.88 -14.34 -3.57
N ASN A 361 -10.32 -14.34 -4.79
CA ASN A 361 -11.11 -14.27 -6.01
C ASN A 361 -11.88 -15.60 -6.22
N PRO A 362 -13.23 -15.60 -6.20
CA PRO A 362 -14.04 -16.80 -6.37
C PRO A 362 -14.08 -17.33 -7.81
N GLU A 363 -13.65 -16.55 -8.82
CA GLU A 363 -13.65 -16.95 -10.23
C GLU A 363 -12.53 -17.95 -10.57
N ILE A 364 -11.44 -17.93 -9.79
CA ILE A 364 -10.35 -18.89 -9.95
C ILE A 364 -10.78 -20.23 -9.37
N LYS A 365 -10.78 -21.28 -10.21
CA LYS A 365 -11.16 -22.63 -9.80
C LYS A 365 -10.26 -23.15 -8.68
N ARG A 366 -10.89 -23.62 -7.60
CA ARG A 366 -10.25 -24.27 -6.44
C ARG A 366 -11.05 -25.47 -5.98
N SER A 367 -10.53 -26.18 -4.98
CA SER A 367 -11.28 -27.23 -4.29
C SER A 367 -12.63 -26.71 -3.80
N GLU A 368 -13.67 -27.54 -3.81
CA GLU A 368 -15.02 -27.13 -3.38
C GLU A 368 -15.06 -26.63 -1.93
N SER A 369 -14.14 -27.10 -1.10
CA SER A 369 -14.01 -26.67 0.30
C SER A 369 -13.04 -25.51 0.53
N ALA A 370 -12.47 -24.94 -0.54
CA ALA A 370 -11.57 -23.79 -0.51
C ALA A 370 -12.35 -22.49 -0.77
N PHE A 371 -12.92 -21.91 0.29
CA PHE A 371 -13.61 -20.62 0.26
C PHE A 371 -12.94 -19.61 1.19
N ALA A 372 -13.29 -18.34 1.04
CA ALA A 372 -12.81 -17.24 1.89
C ALA A 372 -12.90 -17.57 3.39
N GLY A 373 -11.79 -17.47 4.11
CA GLY A 373 -11.70 -17.78 5.54
C GLY A 373 -11.60 -19.26 5.91
N ALA A 374 -11.78 -20.20 4.96
CA ALA A 374 -11.59 -21.62 5.19
C ALA A 374 -10.11 -21.96 5.43
N GLU A 375 -9.85 -22.96 6.25
CA GLU A 375 -8.53 -23.54 6.46
C GLU A 375 -7.96 -24.09 5.13
N ILE A 376 -6.69 -23.82 4.87
CA ILE A 376 -5.97 -24.32 3.70
C ILE A 376 -5.49 -25.74 4.02
N LYS A 377 -5.92 -26.71 3.22
CA LYS A 377 -5.64 -28.13 3.44
C LYS A 377 -4.70 -28.70 2.38
N PRO A 378 -3.92 -29.75 2.70
CA PRO A 378 -3.12 -30.47 1.72
C PRO A 378 -3.94 -30.94 0.50
N SER A 379 -5.17 -31.40 0.71
CA SER A 379 -6.07 -31.79 -0.38
C SER A 379 -6.38 -30.65 -1.35
N HIS A 380 -6.40 -29.39 -0.88
CA HIS A 380 -6.64 -28.24 -1.75
C HIS A 380 -5.51 -28.07 -2.76
N ASP A 381 -4.26 -28.21 -2.32
CA ASP A 381 -3.09 -28.15 -3.22
C ASP A 381 -3.12 -29.29 -4.26
N LEU A 382 -3.48 -30.51 -3.86
CA LEU A 382 -3.59 -31.65 -4.77
C LEU A 382 -4.72 -31.50 -5.79
N ASP A 383 -5.86 -30.97 -5.36
CA ASP A 383 -6.98 -30.63 -6.26
C ASP A 383 -6.52 -29.58 -7.28
N MET A 384 -5.79 -28.56 -6.85
CA MET A 384 -5.22 -27.52 -7.72
C MET A 384 -4.21 -28.09 -8.73
N VAL A 385 -3.35 -29.04 -8.33
CA VAL A 385 -2.49 -29.79 -9.29
C VAL A 385 -3.35 -30.55 -10.30
N SER A 386 -4.44 -31.16 -9.86
CA SER A 386 -5.35 -31.91 -10.74
C SER A 386 -6.04 -30.98 -11.76
N PHE A 387 -6.36 -29.74 -11.38
CA PHE A 387 -6.90 -28.76 -12.32
C PHE A 387 -5.88 -28.31 -13.37
N CYS A 388 -4.58 -28.38 -13.09
CA CYS A 388 -3.55 -28.11 -14.09
C CYS A 388 -3.60 -29.09 -15.28
N TYR A 389 -4.18 -30.28 -15.13
CA TYR A 389 -4.40 -31.19 -16.26
C TYR A 389 -5.48 -30.71 -17.24
N ASN A 390 -6.30 -29.72 -16.87
CA ASN A 390 -7.35 -29.15 -17.71
C ASN A 390 -7.04 -27.66 -18.00
N ARG A 391 -6.26 -27.39 -19.04
CA ARG A 391 -5.84 -26.03 -19.43
C ARG A 391 -6.99 -25.02 -19.55
N ASP A 392 -8.14 -25.45 -20.05
CA ASP A 392 -9.32 -24.59 -20.24
C ASP A 392 -9.94 -24.10 -18.92
N GLN A 393 -9.59 -24.71 -17.79
CA GLN A 393 -10.06 -24.33 -16.45
C GLN A 393 -9.09 -23.38 -15.72
N LEU A 394 -7.97 -23.02 -16.34
CA LEU A 394 -6.87 -22.24 -15.75
C LEU A 394 -6.77 -20.83 -16.33
N VAL A 395 -7.58 -20.50 -17.33
CA VAL A 395 -7.63 -19.17 -17.94
C VAL A 395 -8.51 -18.29 -17.07
N LEU A 396 -7.91 -17.61 -16.09
CA LEU A 396 -8.25 -16.28 -15.56
C LEU A 396 -7.21 -15.84 -14.51
#